data_AF-A0A443P6M3-F1
#
_entry.id   AF-A0A443P6M3-F1
#
_cell.length_a   1.000
_cell.length_b   1.000
_cell.length_c   1.000
_cell.angle_alpha   90.00
_cell.angle_beta   90.00
_cell.angle_gamma   90.00
#
_symmetry.space_group_name_H-M   'P 1'
#
loop_
_entity.id
_entity.type
_entity.pdbx_description
1 polymer ?
#
loop_
_entity_poly.entity_id
_entity_poly.type
_entity_poly.pdbx_seq_one_letter_code
_entity_poly.pdbx_strand_id
1 'polypeptide(L)'
;MVSQGIVQEAKLDSYNSPHYTPSVKELKAVINMEGSFHLDKLQITKVNWDTNDRMIMKASFLIRRLVGRMWQSTLELWRNPCLQATFERR
;
A
#
# COMPACT_ATOMS: atom_id res chain seq x y z
N MET A 1 -8.15 -16.22 -4.38
CA MET A 1 -7.66 -16.69 -3.06
C MET A 1 -8.78 -17.25 -2.21
N VAL A 2 -9.77 -16.48 -1.76
CA VAL A 2 -10.95 -17.05 -1.07
C VAL A 2 -11.85 -17.85 -2.02
N SER A 3 -12.25 -17.25 -3.15
CA SER A 3 -13.01 -17.93 -4.21
C SER A 3 -12.28 -19.10 -4.89
N GLN A 4 -10.96 -19.18 -4.71
CA GLN A 4 -10.11 -20.28 -5.20
C GLN A 4 -9.85 -21.34 -4.11
N GLY A 5 -10.44 -21.20 -2.92
CA GLY A 5 -10.28 -22.13 -1.79
C GLY A 5 -8.93 -22.09 -1.07
N ILE A 6 -8.06 -21.12 -1.40
CA ILE A 6 -6.70 -21.01 -0.85
C ILE A 6 -6.70 -20.40 0.57
N VAL A 7 -7.70 -19.54 0.87
CA VAL A 7 -7.83 -18.87 2.17
C VAL A 7 -9.27 -19.03 2.66
N GLN A 8 -9.43 -19.38 3.94
CA GLN A 8 -10.74 -19.43 4.58
C GLN A 8 -11.32 -18.02 4.71
N GLU A 9 -12.60 -17.88 4.39
CA GLU A 9 -13.32 -16.60 4.42
C GLU A 9 -13.28 -15.96 5.82
N ALA A 10 -13.55 -16.73 6.88
CA ALA A 10 -13.46 -16.25 8.26
C ALA A 10 -12.07 -15.69 8.65
N LYS A 11 -11.00 -16.15 7.98
CA LYS A 11 -9.63 -15.68 8.21
C LYS A 11 -9.35 -14.37 7.46
N LEU A 12 -10.03 -14.13 6.34
CA LEU A 12 -10.03 -12.84 5.67
C LEU A 12 -10.86 -11.82 6.45
N ASP A 13 -12.03 -12.21 6.97
CA ASP A 13 -12.92 -11.30 7.70
C ASP A 13 -12.32 -10.82 9.03
N SER A 14 -11.50 -11.67 9.67
CA SER A 14 -10.78 -11.31 10.90
C SER A 14 -9.45 -10.59 10.65
N TYR A 15 -9.01 -10.47 9.40
CA TYR A 15 -7.78 -9.78 9.07
C TYR A 15 -7.96 -8.26 9.16
N ASN A 16 -7.34 -7.65 10.17
CA ASN A 16 -7.25 -6.20 10.31
C ASN A 16 -5.80 -5.74 10.10
N SER A 17 -5.59 -4.88 9.10
CA SER A 17 -4.26 -4.36 8.78
C SER A 17 -4.06 -3.02 9.48
N PRO A 18 -2.95 -2.81 10.24
CA PRO A 18 -2.69 -1.58 10.97
C PRO A 18 -2.19 -0.45 10.06
N HIS A 19 -2.85 -0.26 8.91
CA HIS A 19 -2.54 0.78 7.94
C HIS A 19 -3.69 1.77 7.88
N TYR A 20 -3.39 3.01 8.24
CA TYR A 20 -4.30 4.13 8.13
C TYR A 20 -3.71 5.16 7.17
N THR A 21 -4.47 5.51 6.14
CA THR A 21 -4.09 6.54 5.18
C THR A 21 -4.86 7.82 5.54
N PRO A 22 -4.22 8.79 6.24
CA PRO A 22 -4.91 10.00 6.67
C PRO A 22 -5.29 10.88 5.47
N SER A 23 -6.39 11.62 5.61
CA SER A 23 -6.71 12.70 4.70
C SER A 23 -5.81 13.91 4.96
N VAL A 24 -5.69 14.80 3.96
CA VAL A 24 -5.03 16.10 4.11
C VAL A 24 -5.56 16.90 5.28
N LYS A 25 -6.89 16.86 5.46
CA LYS A 25 -7.58 17.65 6.46
C LYS A 25 -7.22 17.15 7.86
N GLU A 26 -7.26 15.84 8.06
CA GLU A 26 -6.85 15.22 9.34
C GLU A 26 -5.38 15.47 9.62
N LEU A 27 -4.50 15.32 8.61
CA LEU A 27 -3.08 15.60 8.77
C LEU A 27 -2.81 17.04 9.23
N LYS A 28 -3.46 18.03 8.59
CA LYS A 28 -3.35 19.43 8.99
C LYS A 28 -3.89 19.69 10.40
N ALA A 29 -5.02 19.07 10.74
CA ALA A 29 -5.62 19.22 12.05
C ALA A 29 -4.69 18.69 13.16
N VAL A 30 -4.08 17.52 12.96
CA VAL A 30 -3.14 16.93 13.93
C VAL A 30 -1.89 17.77 14.10
N ILE A 31 -1.29 18.27 13.00
CA ILE A 31 -0.08 19.12 13.06
C ILE A 31 -0.37 20.42 13.83
N ASN A 32 -1.49 21.07 13.54
CA ASN A 32 -1.88 22.31 14.23
C ASN A 32 -2.25 22.07 15.70
N MET A 33 -2.85 20.91 16.01
CA MET A 33 -3.22 20.54 17.38
C MET A 33 -1.98 20.24 18.24
N GLU A 34 -0.97 19.59 17.67
CA GLU A 34 0.28 19.27 18.35
C GLU A 34 1.14 20.54 18.56
N GLY A 35 1.20 21.42 17.55
CA GLY A 35 1.69 22.79 17.71
C GLY A 35 3.22 22.96 17.79
N SER A 36 4.01 21.88 17.74
CA SER A 36 5.48 21.97 17.72
C SER A 36 6.05 22.28 16.35
N PHE A 37 5.28 22.00 15.28
CA PHE A 37 5.72 22.16 13.90
C PHE A 37 4.99 23.32 13.20
N HIS A 38 5.76 24.13 12.47
CA HIS A 38 5.21 25.10 11.53
C HIS A 38 5.06 24.46 10.14
N LEU A 39 3.84 24.43 9.61
CA LEU A 39 3.54 23.80 8.31
C LEU A 39 3.77 24.79 7.16
N ASP A 40 4.98 24.85 6.61
CA ASP A 40 5.32 25.75 5.49
C ASP A 40 4.64 25.34 4.17
N LYS A 41 4.67 24.05 3.81
CA LYS A 41 4.10 23.54 2.57
C LYS A 41 3.65 22.09 2.72
N LEU A 42 2.45 21.80 2.20
CA LEU A 42 1.93 20.44 2.07
C LEU A 42 1.55 20.17 0.62
N GLN A 43 2.14 19.15 0.01
CA GLN A 43 1.90 18.78 -1.38
C GLN A 43 1.55 17.29 -1.48
N ILE A 44 0.48 16.97 -2.22
CA ILE A 44 0.16 15.61 -2.62
C ILE A 44 0.39 15.48 -4.10
N THR A 45 1.15 14.46 -4.47
CA THR A 45 1.38 14.11 -5.87
C THR A 45 0.71 12.78 -6.15
N LYS A 46 -0.08 12.72 -7.21
CA LYS A 46 -0.59 11.45 -7.72
C LYS A 46 0.56 10.75 -8.44
N VAL A 47 0.91 9.55 -7.99
CA VAL A 47 1.78 8.68 -8.76
C VAL A 47 0.97 8.16 -9.95
N ASN A 48 1.43 8.42 -11.17
CA ASN A 48 0.81 7.86 -12.36
C ASN A 48 1.21 6.38 -12.46
N TRP A 49 0.24 5.50 -12.25
CA TRP A 49 0.41 4.05 -12.36
C TRP A 49 0.10 3.52 -13.76
N ASP A 50 -0.42 4.38 -14.65
CA ASP A 50 -0.72 3.95 -16.02
C ASP A 50 0.59 3.84 -16.81
N THR A 51 0.80 2.64 -17.35
CA THR A 51 2.02 2.27 -18.09
C THR A 51 1.77 2.22 -19.60
N ASN A 52 0.63 2.72 -20.08
CA ASN A 52 0.21 2.67 -21.48
C ASN A 52 0.75 3.81 -22.37
N ASP A 53 1.67 4.65 -21.89
CA ASP A 53 2.31 5.65 -22.76
C ASP A 53 3.07 4.96 -23.91
N ARG A 54 2.73 5.33 -25.15
CA ARG A 54 3.10 4.60 -26.39
C ARG A 54 4.61 4.40 -26.59
N MET A 55 5.45 5.28 -26.05
CA MET A 55 6.93 5.16 -26.07
C MET A 55 7.46 4.09 -25.11
N ILE A 56 6.67 3.72 -24.10
CA ILE A 56 7.03 2.76 -23.03
C ILE A 56 6.70 1.32 -23.46
N MET A 57 5.86 1.07 -24.46
CA MET A 57 5.29 -0.27 -24.77
C MET A 57 6.27 -1.43 -25.02
N LYS A 58 7.50 -1.22 -25.50
CA LYS A 58 8.48 -2.34 -25.70
C LYS A 58 9.37 -2.56 -24.48
N ALA A 59 9.84 -1.47 -23.88
CA ALA A 59 10.53 -1.53 -22.59
C ALA A 59 9.57 -1.97 -21.47
N SER A 60 8.26 -1.73 -21.63
CA SER A 60 7.22 -1.96 -20.63
C SER A 60 7.02 -3.43 -20.30
N PHE A 61 7.31 -4.40 -21.17
CA PHE A 61 7.08 -5.79 -20.78
C PHE A 61 8.08 -6.22 -19.71
N LEU A 62 9.36 -5.94 -19.94
CA LEU A 62 10.43 -6.20 -18.98
C LEU A 62 10.33 -5.26 -17.77
N ILE A 63 10.05 -3.97 -17.98
CA ILE A 63 9.84 -3.00 -16.90
C ILE A 63 8.60 -3.36 -16.08
N ARG A 64 7.46 -3.76 -16.67
CA ARG A 64 6.26 -4.23 -15.94
C ARG A 64 6.59 -5.47 -15.12
N ARG A 65 7.34 -6.42 -15.68
CA ARG A 65 7.73 -7.64 -14.98
C ARG A 65 8.72 -7.36 -13.85
N LEU A 66 9.63 -6.40 -14.00
CA LEU A 66 10.58 -5.97 -12.97
C LEU A 66 9.91 -5.12 -11.89
N VAL A 67 9.19 -4.07 -12.27
CA VAL A 67 8.43 -3.17 -11.38
C VAL A 67 7.37 -3.98 -10.65
N GLY A 68 6.61 -4.82 -11.33
CA GLY A 68 5.62 -5.70 -10.71
C GLY A 68 6.23 -6.62 -9.65
N ARG A 69 7.40 -7.23 -9.92
CA ARG A 69 8.11 -8.02 -8.91
C ARG A 69 8.63 -7.17 -7.76
N MET A 70 9.21 -6.01 -8.04
CA MET A 70 9.72 -5.08 -7.02
C MET A 70 8.58 -4.67 -6.07
N TRP A 71 7.40 -4.35 -6.60
CA TRP A 71 6.24 -4.01 -5.78
C TRP A 71 5.68 -5.19 -5.00
N GLN A 72 5.63 -6.39 -5.57
CA GLN A 72 5.24 -7.59 -4.82
C GLN A 72 6.22 -7.84 -3.66
N SER A 73 7.53 -7.78 -3.91
CA SER A 73 8.53 -7.94 -2.86
C SER A 73 8.44 -6.85 -1.79
N THR A 74 8.22 -5.58 -2.15
CA THR A 74 8.04 -4.51 -1.17
C THR A 74 6.76 -4.70 -0.35
N LEU A 75 5.65 -5.06 -1.00
CA LEU A 75 4.39 -5.32 -0.30
C LEU A 75 4.47 -6.56 0.58
N GLU A 76 5.16 -7.61 0.14
CA GLU A 76 5.43 -8.81 0.94
C GLU A 76 6.27 -8.47 2.17
N LEU A 77 7.35 -7.69 2.04
CA LEU A 77 8.16 -7.26 3.18
C LEU A 77 7.36 -6.49 4.24
N TRP A 78 6.45 -5.60 3.81
CA TRP A 78 5.62 -4.82 4.72
C TRP A 78 4.44 -5.59 5.29
N ARG A 79 3.82 -6.47 4.48
CA ARG A 79 2.57 -7.15 4.82
C ARG A 79 2.80 -8.48 5.51
N ASN A 80 3.88 -9.20 5.20
CA ASN A 80 4.14 -10.54 5.73
C ASN A 80 4.21 -10.56 7.27
N PRO A 81 4.86 -9.61 7.97
CA PRO A 81 4.85 -9.61 9.44
C PRO A 81 3.43 -9.49 10.03
N CYS A 82 2.57 -8.67 9.41
CA CYS A 82 1.17 -8.51 9.83
C CYS A 82 0.32 -9.75 9.48
N LEU A 83 0.57 -10.36 8.32
CA LEU A 83 -0.10 -11.60 7.91
C LEU A 83 0.30 -12.76 8.80
N GLN A 84 1.58 -12.93 9.12
CA GLN A 84 2.07 -13.96 10.02
C GLN A 84 1.51 -13.76 11.44
N ALA A 85 1.54 -12.54 11.98
CA ALA A 85 1.00 -12.24 13.31
C ALA A 85 -0.52 -12.48 13.48
N THR A 86 -1.27 -12.46 12.37
CA THR A 86 -2.71 -12.76 12.35
C THR A 86 -2.99 -14.23 12.01
N PHE A 87 -2.17 -14.86 11.16
CA PHE A 87 -2.37 -16.23 10.70
C PHE A 87 -1.75 -17.31 11.59
N GLU A 88 -0.67 -17.00 12.34
CA GLU A 88 0.04 -17.92 13.25
C GLU A 88 -0.55 -17.94 14.68
N ARG A 89 -1.60 -17.16 14.94
CA ARG A 89 -2.20 -17.07 16.28
C ARG A 89 -3.11 -18.26 16.66
N ARG A 90 -3.23 -19.30 15.83
CA ARG A 90 -3.70 -20.67 16.15
C ARG A 90 -3.22 -21.67 15.11
#